data_AF-A0A7J9SSS9-F1
#
_entry.id   AF-A0A7J9SSS9-F1
#
_cell.length_a   1.000
_cell.length_b   1.000
_cell.length_c   1.000
_cell.angle_alpha   90.00
_cell.angle_beta   90.00
_cell.angle_gamma   90.00
#
_symmetry.space_group_name_H-M   'P 1'
#
loop_
_entity.id
_entity.type
_entity.pdbx_description
1 polymer ?
#
loop_
_entity_poly.entity_id
_entity_poly.type
_entity_poly.pdbx_seq_one_letter_code
_entity_poly.pdbx_strand_id
1 'polypeptide(L)'
;MIRKQNDDVDEVSIGTIIIIIGLLFILFTPVFSDFFYIPREITGYEDKTTRIGSNISQFTFISIGILTIFIGCCIFFRNFMNITIDYLVDKWNKKKRGQ
;
A
#
# COMPACT_ATOMS: atom_id res chain seq x y z
N MET A 1 -10.11 -17.97 22.78
CA MET A 1 -10.26 -16.51 22.99
C MET A 1 -8.99 -15.76 22.59
N ILE A 2 -7.82 -16.11 23.12
CA ILE A 2 -6.55 -15.42 22.82
C ILE A 2 -6.14 -15.51 21.33
N ARG A 3 -6.29 -16.66 20.68
CA ARG A 3 -5.97 -16.82 19.24
C ARG A 3 -6.76 -15.85 18.34
N LYS A 4 -8.09 -15.80 18.54
CA LYS A 4 -8.99 -14.95 17.74
C LYS A 4 -8.64 -13.46 17.88
N GLN A 5 -8.29 -13.03 19.09
CA GLN A 5 -7.88 -11.65 19.36
C GLN A 5 -6.52 -11.31 18.72
N ASN A 6 -5.59 -12.27 18.63
CA ASN A 6 -4.33 -12.09 17.90
C ASN A 6 -4.55 -12.02 16.39
N ASP A 7 -5.43 -12.87 15.85
CA ASP A 7 -5.75 -12.89 14.42
C ASP A 7 -6.35 -11.54 13.96
N ASP A 8 -7.24 -10.94 14.77
CA ASP A 8 -7.84 -9.63 14.48
C ASP A 8 -6.79 -8.49 14.51
N VAL A 9 -5.80 -8.56 15.41
CA VAL A 9 -4.71 -7.57 15.51
C VAL A 9 -3.73 -7.72 14.34
N ASP A 10 -3.43 -8.96 13.92
CA ASP A 10 -2.59 -9.24 12.76
C ASP A 10 -3.26 -8.72 11.47
N GLU A 11 -4.56 -8.87 11.32
CA GLU A 11 -5.30 -8.39 10.15
C GLU A 11 -5.28 -6.85 10.00
N VAL A 12 -5.42 -6.09 11.10
CA VAL A 12 -5.30 -4.62 11.06
C VAL A 12 -3.85 -4.22 10.75
N SER A 13 -2.89 -4.93 11.35
CA SER A 13 -1.46 -4.67 11.16
C SER A 13 -1.02 -4.88 9.71
N ILE A 14 -1.58 -5.86 9.00
CA ILE A 14 -1.34 -6.08 7.56
C ILE A 14 -1.71 -4.84 6.73
N GLY A 15 -2.86 -4.22 6.99
CA GLY A 15 -3.27 -2.99 6.30
C GLY A 15 -2.28 -1.85 6.51
N THR A 16 -1.80 -1.68 7.75
CA THR A 16 -0.78 -0.67 8.09
C THR A 16 0.56 -0.94 7.41
N ILE A 17 1.01 -2.20 7.35
CA ILE A 17 2.26 -2.59 6.68
C ILE A 17 2.19 -2.26 5.18
N ILE A 18 1.06 -2.54 4.53
CA ILE A 18 0.87 -2.23 3.09
C ILE A 18 0.94 -0.72 2.84
N ILE A 19 0.36 0.10 3.72
CA ILE A 19 0.45 1.57 3.63
C ILE A 19 1.92 2.03 3.75
N ILE A 20 2.66 1.49 4.71
CA ILE A 20 4.09 1.82 4.91
C ILE A 20 4.91 1.45 3.67
N ILE A 21 4.68 0.28 3.08
CA ILE A 21 5.35 -0.15 1.84
C ILE A 21 5.05 0.83 0.71
N GLY A 22 3.79 1.24 0.53
CA GLY A 22 3.41 2.22 -0.48
C GLY A 22 4.08 3.58 -0.28
N LEU A 23 4.19 4.05 0.97
CA LEU A 23 4.89 5.30 1.31
C LEU A 23 6.38 5.23 1.01
N LEU A 24 7.03 4.11 1.36
CA LEU A 24 8.44 3.88 1.02
C LEU A 24 8.65 3.90 -0.50
N PHE A 25 7.74 3.29 -1.26
CA PHE A 25 7.80 3.29 -2.72
C PHE A 25 7.78 4.71 -3.31
N ILE A 26 6.94 5.60 -2.76
CA ILE A 26 6.90 7.01 -3.16
C ILE A 26 8.21 7.72 -2.79
N LEU A 27 8.69 7.56 -1.55
CA LEU A 27 9.92 8.21 -1.07
C LEU A 27 11.16 7.84 -1.88
N PHE A 28 11.26 6.57 -2.29
CA PHE A 28 12.38 6.06 -3.09
C PHE A 28 12.17 6.18 -4.60
N THR A 29 11.10 6.86 -5.05
CA THR A 29 10.83 7.10 -6.49
C THR A 29 12.04 7.66 -7.25
N PRO A 30 12.80 8.66 -6.74
CA PRO A 30 13.95 9.19 -7.47
C PRO A 30 15.03 8.12 -7.67
N VAL A 31 15.31 7.34 -6.63
CA VAL A 31 16.30 6.26 -6.64
C VAL A 31 15.92 5.16 -7.63
N PHE A 32 14.64 4.76 -7.65
CA PHE A 32 14.17 3.77 -8.63
C PHE A 32 14.21 4.32 -10.06
N SER A 33 13.75 5.55 -10.27
CA SER A 33 13.79 6.18 -11.59
C SER A 33 15.21 6.26 -12.16
N ASP A 34 16.20 6.53 -11.31
CA ASP A 34 17.60 6.59 -11.71
C ASP A 34 18.20 5.18 -11.94
N PHE A 35 17.77 4.16 -11.21
CA PHE A 35 18.20 2.77 -11.42
C PHE A 35 17.71 2.19 -12.76
N PHE A 36 16.51 2.58 -13.19
CA PHE A 36 15.95 2.21 -14.48
C PHE A 36 16.35 3.17 -15.62
N TYR A 37 17.24 4.13 -15.33
CA TYR A 37 17.81 4.99 -16.35
C TYR A 37 18.86 4.23 -17.16
N ILE A 38 18.59 4.00 -18.44
CA ILE A 38 19.56 3.41 -19.36
C ILE A 38 20.35 4.57 -20.00
N PRO A 39 21.65 4.74 -19.67
CA PRO A 39 22.46 5.80 -20.25
C PRO A 39 22.62 5.57 -21.77
N ARG A 40 22.35 6.63 -22.54
CA ARG A 40 22.29 6.64 -24.01
C ARG A 40 23.64 6.44 -24.72
N GLU A 41 24.72 6.31 -23.98
CA GLU A 41 26.08 6.22 -24.54
C GLU A 41 26.44 4.81 -25.03
N ILE A 42 25.70 3.77 -24.60
CA ILE A 42 26.11 2.37 -24.84
C ILE A 42 25.59 1.83 -26.20
N THR A 43 24.56 2.43 -26.80
CA THR A 43 23.87 1.79 -27.96
C THR A 43 24.18 2.37 -29.33
N GLY A 44 24.94 3.48 -29.44
CA GLY A 44 25.49 3.98 -30.72
C GLY A 44 24.49 4.35 -31.83
N TYR A 45 23.18 4.24 -31.61
CA TYR A 45 22.15 4.45 -32.63
C TYR A 45 21.34 5.72 -32.32
N GLU A 46 21.61 6.80 -33.07
CA GLU A 46 20.79 8.01 -33.08
C GLU A 46 19.64 7.90 -34.10
N ASP A 47 18.64 7.05 -33.83
CA ASP A 47 17.36 7.20 -34.54
C ASP A 47 16.49 8.24 -33.80
N LYS A 48 16.08 9.28 -34.52
CA LYS A 48 15.32 10.43 -34.00
C LYS A 48 13.82 10.28 -34.24
N THR A 49 13.35 9.27 -34.98
CA THR A 49 11.96 9.15 -35.43
C THR A 49 11.13 8.07 -34.71
N THR A 50 11.77 7.18 -33.94
CA THR A 50 11.13 6.04 -33.22
C THR A 50 11.23 6.14 -31.70
N ARG A 51 11.62 7.30 -31.16
CA ARG A 51 11.98 7.50 -29.75
C ARG A 51 10.79 7.54 -28.79
N ILE A 52 10.36 6.39 -28.28
CA ILE A 52 9.84 6.30 -26.91
C ILE A 52 11.07 6.05 -26.03
N GLY A 53 11.56 7.07 -25.33
CA GLY A 53 12.58 6.84 -24.30
C GLY A 53 12.00 5.85 -23.29
N SER A 54 12.60 4.68 -23.17
CA SER A 54 12.21 3.63 -22.22
C SER A 54 12.59 4.00 -20.79
N ASN A 55 12.32 5.25 -20.40
CA ASN A 55 12.50 5.73 -19.05
C ASN A 55 11.17 5.51 -18.33
N ILE A 56 11.18 4.69 -17.29
CA ILE A 56 10.04 4.65 -16.38
C ILE A 56 10.05 5.98 -15.64
N SER A 57 9.06 6.83 -15.94
CA SER A 57 8.94 8.14 -15.31
C SER A 57 8.78 8.00 -13.80
N GLN A 58 9.36 8.93 -13.04
CA GLN A 58 9.08 9.09 -11.61
C GLN A 58 7.57 9.10 -11.32
N PHE A 59 6.78 9.69 -12.23
CA PHE A 59 5.33 9.73 -12.14
C PHE A 59 4.68 8.33 -12.10
N THR A 60 5.28 7.35 -12.79
CA THR A 60 4.80 5.97 -12.80
C THR A 60 5.03 5.28 -11.46
N PHE A 61 6.17 5.51 -10.81
CA PHE A 61 6.42 4.95 -9.47
C PHE A 61 5.54 5.62 -8.40
N ILE A 62 5.31 6.92 -8.53
CA ILE A 62 4.38 7.66 -7.66
C ILE A 62 2.96 7.13 -7.79
N SER A 63 2.48 6.90 -9.02
CA SER A 63 1.13 6.38 -9.23
C SER A 63 0.96 4.96 -8.67
N ILE A 64 1.95 4.09 -8.83
CA ILE A 64 1.98 2.74 -8.23
C ILE A 64 1.98 2.84 -6.70
N GLY A 65 2.79 3.73 -6.12
CA GLY A 65 2.84 3.99 -4.69
C GLY A 65 1.49 4.45 -4.13
N ILE A 66 0.83 5.41 -4.80
CA ILE A 66 -0.50 5.90 -4.41
C ILE A 66 -1.55 4.78 -4.47
N LEU A 67 -1.55 3.96 -5.52
CA LEU A 67 -2.46 2.82 -5.63
C LEU A 67 -2.24 1.80 -4.50
N THR A 68 -0.98 1.54 -4.15
CA THR A 68 -0.62 0.63 -3.05
C THR A 68 -1.12 1.15 -1.71
N ILE A 69 -0.96 2.46 -1.45
CA ILE A 69 -1.51 3.11 -0.25
C ILE A 69 -3.04 2.99 -0.22
N PHE A 70 -3.71 3.25 -1.34
CA PHE A 70 -5.16 3.17 -1.42
C PHE A 70 -5.67 1.76 -1.06
N ILE A 71 -5.05 0.71 -1.60
CA ILE A 71 -5.38 -0.68 -1.26
C ILE A 71 -5.15 -0.95 0.23
N GLY A 72 -4.02 -0.52 0.78
CA GLY A 72 -3.71 -0.65 2.21
C GLY A 72 -4.76 0.03 3.10
N CYS A 73 -5.19 1.24 2.73
CA CYS A 73 -6.26 1.96 3.42
C CYS A 73 -7.58 1.19 3.38
N CYS A 74 -7.98 0.64 2.22
CA CYS A 74 -9.22 -0.14 2.11
C CYS A 74 -9.22 -1.37 3.04
N ILE A 75 -8.10 -2.09 3.10
CA ILE A 75 -7.94 -3.26 3.98
C ILE A 75 -8.00 -2.82 5.45
N PHE A 76 -7.27 -1.77 5.81
CA PHE A 76 -7.25 -1.22 7.16
C PHE A 76 -8.66 -0.79 7.61
N PHE A 77 -9.38 -0.02 6.80
CA PHE A 77 -10.73 0.43 7.14
C PHE A 77 -11.72 -0.71 7.26
N ARG A 78 -11.65 -1.71 6.38
CA ARG A 78 -12.50 -2.90 6.46
C ARG A 78 -12.31 -3.63 7.79
N ASN A 79 -11.06 -3.88 8.16
CA ASN A 79 -10.73 -4.62 9.39
C ASN A 79 -11.07 -3.80 10.63
N PHE A 80 -10.79 -2.49 10.61
CA PHE A 80 -11.15 -1.57 11.68
C PHE A 80 -12.67 -1.50 11.90
N MET A 81 -13.47 -1.42 10.83
CA MET A 81 -14.93 -1.42 10.93
C MET A 81 -15.46 -2.73 11.49
N ASN A 82 -14.93 -3.88 11.05
CA ASN A 82 -15.33 -5.18 11.57
C ASN A 82 -15.09 -5.29 13.09
N ILE A 83 -13.90 -4.94 13.56
CA ILE A 83 -13.57 -4.94 15.00
C ILE A 83 -14.47 -3.97 15.76
N THR A 84 -14.72 -2.78 15.21
CA THR A 84 -15.57 -1.77 15.84
C THR A 84 -17.02 -2.28 15.98
N ILE A 85 -17.56 -2.92 14.95
CA ILE A 85 -18.90 -3.49 14.95
C ILE A 85 -18.98 -4.63 15.96
N ASP A 86 -18.01 -5.55 15.97
CA ASP A 86 -17.97 -6.67 16.91
C ASP A 86 -17.92 -6.18 18.36
N TYR A 87 -17.12 -5.15 18.64
CA TYR A 87 -17.08 -4.50 19.96
C TYR A 87 -18.42 -3.87 20.35
N LEU A 88 -19.07 -3.17 19.42
CA LEU A 88 -20.39 -2.56 19.67
C LEU A 88 -21.47 -3.60 19.92
N VAL A 89 -21.47 -4.69 19.16
CA VAL A 89 -22.42 -5.81 19.33
C VAL A 89 -22.19 -6.51 20.66
N ASP A 90 -20.94 -6.78 21.04
CA ASP A 90 -20.63 -7.38 22.34
C ASP A 90 -21.05 -6.48 23.51
N LYS A 91 -20.76 -5.17 23.41
CA LYS A 91 -21.20 -4.17 24.39
C LYS A 91 -22.72 -4.09 24.51
N TRP A 92 -23.43 -4.14 23.38
CA TRP A 92 -24.89 -4.14 23.36
C TRP A 92 -25.46 -5.40 24.02
N ASN A 93 -24.89 -6.56 23.73
CA ASN A 93 -25.32 -7.84 24.31
C ASN A 93 -25.05 -7.93 25.81
N LYS A 94 -23.92 -7.41 26.29
CA LYS A 94 -23.64 -7.27 27.73
C LYS A 94 -24.66 -6.39 28.44
N LYS A 95 -24.95 -5.21 27.86
CA LYS A 95 -25.99 -4.30 28.37
C LYS A 95 -27.38 -4.94 28.41
N LYS A 96 -27.74 -5.76 27.41
CA LYS A 96 -29.01 -6.52 27.39
C LYS A 96 -29.07 -7.63 28.45
N ARG A 97 -27.93 -8.19 28.85
CA ARG A 97 -27.84 -9.27 29.86
C ARG A 97 -27.78 -8.75 31.30
N GLY A 98 -27.87 -7.43 31.51
CA GLY A 98 -27.86 -6.82 32.85
C GLY A 98 -26.51 -6.91 33.56
N GLN A 99 -25.41 -7.06 32.80
CA GLN A 99 -24.03 -6.95 33.29
C GLN A 99 -23.45 -5.58 32.97
#